data_AF-A0AAN1SIF1-F1
#
_entry.id   AF-A0AAN1SIF1-F1
#
_cell.length_a   1.000
_cell.length_b   1.000
_cell.length_c   1.000
_cell.angle_alpha   90.00
_cell.angle_beta   90.00
_cell.angle_gamma   90.00
#
_symmetry.space_group_name_H-M   'P 1'
#
loop_
_entity.id
_entity.type
_entity.pdbx_description
1 polymer ?
#
loop_
_entity_poly.entity_id
_entity_poly.type
_entity_poly.pdbx_seq_one_letter_code
_entity_poly.pdbx_strand_id
1 'polypeptide(L)'
;MTERERIMDLVKKGVLSTEEALDLLEEMAKEKDEAQIQKDDDRLNAQKQAEQQTDADASFEQATKDKSAADKKRLEEMLDELATRANKASAELDEVNAEIKGVKEEIAEKREESMQIDTKEELDELDEQEQTRREELKEEIDDLQASLDELNEERSHLEEKLKTIRKDQWQQKKEKWNEKMDIPDDWKEQAGETWNQFGGKMTEAGNQLGDFLKKTFDNVSETVNENVEWKDINLHVPGVSTTKFEKTFEFPQSEASILDIKVANGSMTFNMWDEDDIRIDAKIKLYGKMDAATPEEAFEQRSQIVEDGERLSFQVPNKRIRCDLVFNLPKRTYDHVSIKSLNGAININELDVKDIYLKTTNGQIDIASINASMLEIEGVHGAINVADGEIIDSVIETVNGNVTMNASLQNIGVSIVNGDIRLTLNEDKVNRLDANSINGNIKVAFPAQLGLEAKAKTNLGSINSRLSDYEIVRQKDERTNQLLHFRRRKDPTAQVDLTTTTGNIYLKDSGK
;
A
#
# COMPACT_ATOMS: atom_id res chain seq x y z
N MET A 1 30.61 -12.57 31.95
CA MET A 1 31.11 -13.42 30.85
C MET A 1 30.35 -14.72 30.91
N THR A 2 29.61 -15.03 29.85
CA THR A 2 28.97 -16.34 29.72
C THR A 2 30.04 -17.41 29.49
N GLU A 3 29.81 -18.66 29.87
CA GLU A 3 30.79 -19.74 29.68
C GLU A 3 31.19 -19.91 28.20
N ARG A 4 30.25 -19.64 27.29
CA ARG A 4 30.47 -19.58 25.84
C ARG A 4 31.44 -18.46 25.42
N GLU A 5 31.35 -17.28 26.03
CA GLU A 5 32.33 -16.20 25.80
C GLU A 5 33.72 -16.58 26.33
N ARG A 6 33.78 -17.36 27.42
CA ARG A 6 35.04 -17.81 28.00
C ARG A 6 35.73 -18.87 27.14
N ILE A 7 34.97 -19.80 26.56
CA ILE A 7 35.48 -20.78 25.59
C ILE A 7 36.01 -20.07 24.33
N MET A 8 35.27 -19.10 23.81
CA MET A 8 35.69 -18.31 22.64
C MET A 8 36.94 -17.46 22.92
N ASP A 9 37.10 -16.93 24.13
CA ASP A 9 38.29 -16.19 24.54
C ASP A 9 39.52 -17.11 24.72
N LEU A 10 39.32 -18.36 25.15
CA LEU A 10 40.38 -19.37 25.24
C LEU A 10 40.86 -19.85 23.87
N VAL A 11 39.96 -19.96 22.89
CA VAL A 11 40.30 -20.21 21.47
C VAL A 11 41.10 -19.04 20.90
N LYS A 12 40.66 -17.79 21.14
CA LYS A 12 41.37 -16.58 20.70
C LYS A 12 42.76 -16.43 21.29
N LYS A 13 42.98 -16.93 22.51
CA LYS A 13 44.28 -16.97 23.19
C LYS A 13 45.15 -18.17 22.76
N GLY A 14 44.65 -19.03 21.86
CA GLY A 14 45.35 -20.21 21.37
C GLY A 14 45.52 -21.31 22.42
N VAL A 15 44.75 -21.26 23.51
CA VAL A 15 44.80 -22.23 24.62
C VAL A 15 43.92 -23.45 24.32
N LEU A 16 42.87 -23.28 23.51
CA LEU A 16 41.99 -24.35 23.04
C LEU A 16 41.99 -24.40 21.52
N SER A 17 41.93 -25.60 20.94
CA SER A 17 41.69 -25.75 19.50
C SER A 17 40.21 -25.49 19.16
N THR A 18 39.95 -25.17 17.89
CA THR A 18 38.59 -24.90 17.40
C THR A 18 37.67 -26.12 17.46
N GLU A 19 38.23 -27.33 17.33
CA GLU A 19 37.46 -28.58 17.42
C GLU A 19 37.08 -28.89 18.88
N GLU A 20 38.03 -28.77 19.82
CA GLU A 20 37.76 -28.94 21.26
C GLU A 20 36.75 -27.91 21.79
N ALA A 21 36.75 -26.70 21.23
CA ALA A 21 35.79 -25.67 21.58
C ALA A 21 34.38 -25.95 21.04
N LEU A 22 34.27 -26.63 19.89
CA LEU A 22 32.98 -27.04 19.33
C LEU A 22 32.38 -28.19 20.14
N ASP A 23 33.20 -29.19 20.52
CA ASP A 23 32.76 -30.31 21.33
C ASP A 23 32.24 -29.85 22.71
N LEU A 24 32.98 -28.94 23.37
CA LEU A 24 32.55 -28.37 24.66
C LEU A 24 31.25 -27.55 24.55
N LEU A 25 31.05 -26.85 23.43
CA LEU A 25 29.81 -26.10 23.20
C LEU A 25 28.62 -27.01 22.87
N GLU A 26 28.87 -28.16 22.24
CA GLU A 26 27.84 -29.16 21.96
C GLU A 26 27.44 -29.93 23.23
N GLU A 27 28.40 -30.28 24.08
CA GLU A 27 28.14 -30.94 25.37
C GLU A 27 27.36 -30.02 26.33
N MET A 28 27.70 -28.72 26.36
CA MET A 28 26.94 -27.71 27.09
C MET A 28 25.50 -27.51 26.56
N ALA A 29 25.26 -27.73 25.26
CA ALA A 29 23.93 -27.66 24.70
C ALA A 29 23.09 -28.88 25.11
N LYS A 30 23.69 -30.07 25.14
CA LYS A 30 23.02 -31.30 25.60
C LYS A 30 22.68 -31.26 27.09
N GLU A 31 23.59 -30.79 27.95
CA GLU A 31 23.31 -30.64 29.39
C GLU A 31 22.20 -29.62 29.67
N LYS A 32 22.08 -28.56 28.86
CA LYS A 32 20.98 -27.59 28.97
C LYS A 32 19.65 -28.18 28.54
N ASP A 33 19.60 -28.91 27.43
CA ASP A 33 18.38 -29.57 26.97
C ASP A 33 17.91 -30.63 27.98
N GLU A 34 18.82 -31.41 28.57
CA GLU A 34 18.49 -32.39 29.62
C GLU A 34 18.00 -31.71 30.92
N ALA A 35 18.61 -30.59 31.34
CA ALA A 35 18.16 -29.83 32.51
C ALA A 35 16.81 -29.13 32.29
N GLN A 36 16.49 -28.75 31.05
CA GLN A 36 15.20 -28.15 30.67
C GLN A 36 14.09 -29.22 30.71
N ILE A 37 14.36 -30.42 30.19
CA ILE A 37 13.44 -31.57 30.22
C ILE A 37 13.15 -31.99 31.67
N GLN A 38 14.16 -32.01 32.54
CA GLN A 38 13.98 -32.34 33.96
C GLN A 38 13.12 -31.30 34.70
N LYS A 39 13.30 -30.00 34.40
CA LYS A 39 12.50 -28.91 34.97
C LYS A 39 11.04 -28.94 34.50
N ASP A 40 10.80 -29.32 33.26
CA ASP A 40 9.45 -29.42 32.71
C ASP A 40 8.71 -30.65 33.27
N ASP A 41 9.40 -31.77 33.50
CA ASP A 41 8.86 -32.94 34.20
C ASP A 41 8.54 -32.66 35.68
N ASP A 42 9.38 -31.87 36.37
CA ASP A 42 9.13 -31.43 37.74
C ASP A 42 7.97 -30.42 37.82
N ARG A 43 7.83 -29.53 36.83
CA ARG A 43 6.66 -28.62 36.70
C ARG A 43 5.37 -29.40 36.46
N LEU A 44 5.39 -30.41 35.60
CA LEU A 44 4.23 -31.26 35.31
C LEU A 44 3.82 -32.13 36.50
N ASN A 45 4.79 -32.60 37.29
CA ASN A 45 4.53 -33.34 38.53
C ASN A 45 4.04 -32.43 39.66
N ALA A 46 4.53 -31.19 39.77
CA ALA A 46 4.02 -30.20 40.73
C ALA A 46 2.58 -29.77 40.40
N GLN A 47 2.23 -29.65 39.11
CA GLN A 47 0.86 -29.34 38.66
C GLN A 47 -0.11 -30.50 38.94
N LYS A 48 0.34 -31.76 38.82
CA LYS A 48 -0.47 -32.95 39.16
C LYS A 48 -0.66 -33.17 40.66
N GLN A 49 0.23 -32.65 41.50
CA GLN A 49 0.11 -32.74 42.96
C GLN A 49 -0.72 -31.59 43.56
N ALA A 50 -0.91 -30.48 42.84
CA ALA A 50 -1.70 -29.33 43.29
C ALA A 50 -3.23 -29.49 43.13
N GLU A 51 -3.71 -30.57 42.49
CA GLU A 51 -5.16 -30.84 42.29
C GLU A 51 -5.82 -31.66 43.42
N GLN A 52 -5.15 -31.86 44.56
CA GLN A 52 -5.76 -32.47 45.74
C GLN A 52 -5.44 -31.70 47.03
N GLN A 53 -6.27 -30.70 47.38
CA GLN A 53 -6.92 -30.52 48.70
C GLN A 53 -7.31 -29.06 49.04
N THR A 54 -8.63 -28.88 49.24
CA THR A 54 -9.37 -28.04 50.22
C THR A 54 -9.39 -26.50 50.15
N ASP A 55 -10.55 -25.99 49.72
CA ASP A 55 -11.44 -24.98 50.33
C ASP A 55 -10.86 -23.94 51.30
N ALA A 56 -10.55 -22.73 50.80
CA ALA A 56 -10.70 -21.46 51.54
C ALA A 56 -10.50 -20.19 50.67
N ASP A 57 -10.93 -20.13 49.40
CA ASP A 57 -10.73 -18.92 48.57
C ASP A 57 -11.91 -18.53 47.65
N ALA A 58 -13.11 -19.04 47.94
CA ALA A 58 -14.30 -18.81 47.11
C ALA A 58 -14.88 -17.38 47.17
N SER A 59 -14.49 -16.54 48.13
CA SER A 59 -15.03 -15.17 48.26
C SER A 59 -14.17 -14.10 47.56
N PHE A 60 -12.88 -14.37 47.31
CA PHE A 60 -11.97 -13.44 46.64
C PHE A 60 -11.92 -13.66 45.12
N GLU A 61 -11.99 -14.92 44.66
CA GLU A 61 -12.06 -15.26 43.23
C GLU A 61 -13.40 -14.90 42.57
N GLN A 62 -14.50 -14.91 43.33
CA GLN A 62 -15.82 -14.59 42.79
C GLN A 62 -16.02 -13.07 42.64
N ALA A 63 -15.51 -12.26 43.58
CA ALA A 63 -15.52 -10.80 43.48
C ALA A 63 -14.60 -10.24 42.38
N THR A 64 -13.52 -10.95 42.05
CA THR A 64 -12.59 -10.58 40.96
C THR A 64 -13.08 -11.03 39.58
N LYS A 65 -13.73 -12.20 39.47
CA LYS A 65 -14.42 -12.63 38.24
C LYS A 65 -15.65 -11.79 37.91
N ASP A 66 -16.46 -11.39 38.90
CA ASP A 66 -17.65 -10.57 38.67
C ASP A 66 -17.32 -9.11 38.32
N LYS A 67 -16.27 -8.52 38.93
CA LYS A 67 -15.75 -7.19 38.51
C LYS A 67 -15.16 -7.23 37.10
N SER A 68 -14.36 -8.24 36.77
CA SER A 68 -13.77 -8.39 35.43
C SER A 68 -14.83 -8.61 34.34
N ALA A 69 -15.92 -9.33 34.64
CA ALA A 69 -17.03 -9.52 33.72
C ALA A 69 -17.88 -8.25 33.54
N ALA A 70 -18.13 -7.50 34.63
CA ALA A 70 -18.86 -6.23 34.58
C ALA A 70 -18.08 -5.15 33.82
N ASP A 71 -16.77 -5.04 34.05
CA ASP A 71 -15.90 -4.07 33.37
C ASP A 71 -15.72 -4.44 31.88
N LYS A 72 -15.63 -5.73 31.55
CA LYS A 72 -15.62 -6.21 30.15
C LYS A 72 -16.94 -5.90 29.43
N LYS A 73 -18.07 -6.09 30.09
CA LYS A 73 -19.40 -5.79 29.52
C LYS A 73 -19.59 -4.29 29.29
N ARG A 74 -19.19 -3.46 30.26
CA ARG A 74 -19.23 -1.99 30.14
C ARG A 74 -18.34 -1.49 29.00
N LEU A 75 -17.20 -2.14 28.78
CA LEU A 75 -16.28 -1.81 27.67
C LEU A 75 -16.81 -2.27 26.30
N GLU A 76 -17.44 -3.46 26.23
CA GLU A 76 -18.13 -3.91 25.01
C GLU A 76 -19.28 -2.99 24.64
N GLU A 77 -20.06 -2.52 25.63
CA GLU A 77 -21.13 -1.53 25.44
C GLU A 77 -20.56 -0.18 24.94
N MET A 78 -19.45 0.31 25.49
CA MET A 78 -18.81 1.55 25.01
C MET A 78 -18.24 1.44 23.58
N LEU A 79 -17.69 0.27 23.22
CA LEU A 79 -17.16 0.03 21.87
C LEU A 79 -18.28 -0.11 20.84
N ASP A 80 -19.38 -0.75 21.21
CA ASP A 80 -20.58 -0.86 20.37
C ASP A 80 -21.24 0.50 20.18
N GLU A 81 -21.29 1.33 21.24
CA GLU A 81 -21.76 2.71 21.17
C GLU A 81 -20.87 3.58 20.28
N LEU A 82 -19.55 3.45 20.36
CA LEU A 82 -18.59 4.15 19.49
C LEU A 82 -18.69 3.68 18.03
N ALA A 83 -18.92 2.39 17.79
CA ALA A 83 -19.16 1.86 16.45
C ALA A 83 -20.48 2.38 15.87
N THR A 84 -21.53 2.43 16.69
CA THR A 84 -22.83 2.99 16.31
C THR A 84 -22.72 4.48 16.00
N ARG A 85 -21.99 5.26 16.82
CA ARG A 85 -21.72 6.68 16.57
C ARG A 85 -20.89 6.89 15.29
N ALA A 86 -19.89 6.05 15.04
CA ALA A 86 -19.09 6.11 13.81
C ALA A 86 -19.94 5.80 12.57
N ASN A 87 -20.78 4.77 12.62
CA ASN A 87 -21.67 4.40 11.54
C ASN A 87 -22.71 5.50 11.27
N LYS A 88 -23.27 6.11 12.32
CA LYS A 88 -24.21 7.23 12.19
C LYS A 88 -23.55 8.45 11.55
N ALA A 89 -22.39 8.86 12.04
CA ALA A 89 -21.65 10.00 11.48
C ALA A 89 -21.18 9.74 10.04
N SER A 90 -20.87 8.48 9.68
CA SER A 90 -20.57 8.10 8.30
C SER A 90 -21.81 8.19 7.40
N ALA A 91 -22.98 7.75 7.88
CA ALA A 91 -24.23 7.84 7.12
C ALA A 91 -24.68 9.30 6.94
N GLU A 92 -24.58 10.13 7.98
CA GLU A 92 -24.83 11.59 7.91
C GLU A 92 -23.85 12.25 6.91
N LEU A 93 -22.58 11.83 6.87
CA LEU A 93 -21.60 12.33 5.89
C LEU A 93 -21.94 11.91 4.45
N ASP A 94 -22.40 10.67 4.25
CA ASP A 94 -22.83 10.19 2.93
C ASP A 94 -24.09 10.94 2.44
N GLU A 95 -25.01 11.28 3.33
CA GLU A 95 -26.23 12.07 3.06
C GLU A 95 -25.87 13.52 2.66
N VAL A 96 -25.04 14.20 3.47
CA VAL A 96 -24.56 15.56 3.16
C VAL A 96 -23.77 15.60 1.84
N ASN A 97 -22.97 14.57 1.54
CA ASN A 97 -22.28 14.48 0.25
C ASN A 97 -23.24 14.29 -0.93
N ALA A 98 -24.35 13.58 -0.75
CA ALA A 98 -25.38 13.43 -1.76
C ALA A 98 -26.13 14.75 -1.99
N GLU A 99 -26.44 15.50 -0.93
CA GLU A 99 -27.07 16.82 -1.00
C GLU A 99 -26.15 17.85 -1.70
N ILE A 100 -24.87 17.90 -1.31
CA ILE A 100 -23.85 18.73 -1.98
C ILE A 100 -23.80 18.43 -3.47
N LYS A 101 -23.88 17.15 -3.85
CA LYS A 101 -23.88 16.75 -5.26
C LYS A 101 -25.14 17.25 -5.97
N GLY A 102 -26.32 17.11 -5.37
CA GLY A 102 -27.58 17.61 -5.93
C GLY A 102 -27.58 19.13 -6.13
N VAL A 103 -27.16 19.89 -5.11
CA VAL A 103 -27.07 21.36 -5.20
C VAL A 103 -26.07 21.79 -6.27
N LYS A 104 -24.95 21.09 -6.45
CA LYS A 104 -24.00 21.35 -7.55
C LYS A 104 -24.59 21.10 -8.92
N GLU A 105 -25.43 20.08 -9.06
CA GLU A 105 -26.14 19.78 -10.32
C GLU A 105 -27.17 20.87 -10.64
N GLU A 106 -27.94 21.34 -9.65
CA GLU A 106 -28.90 22.44 -9.82
C GLU A 106 -28.22 23.77 -10.18
N ILE A 107 -27.09 24.10 -9.53
CA ILE A 107 -26.28 25.28 -9.89
C ILE A 107 -25.77 25.17 -11.34
N ALA A 108 -25.37 23.97 -11.77
CA ALA A 108 -24.87 23.76 -13.13
C ALA A 108 -25.98 23.97 -14.17
N GLU A 109 -27.19 23.44 -13.92
CA GLU A 109 -28.35 23.62 -14.80
C GLU A 109 -28.75 25.09 -14.93
N LYS A 110 -28.86 25.83 -13.81
CA LYS A 110 -29.20 27.25 -13.84
C LYS A 110 -28.13 28.11 -14.50
N ARG A 111 -26.84 27.76 -14.34
CA ARG A 111 -25.74 28.43 -15.05
C ARG A 111 -25.78 28.17 -16.56
N GLU A 112 -26.20 26.98 -16.99
CA GLU A 112 -26.41 26.69 -18.40
C GLU A 112 -27.56 27.52 -18.99
N GLU A 113 -28.68 27.66 -18.25
CA GLU A 113 -29.79 28.53 -18.65
C GLU A 113 -29.36 30.00 -18.75
N SER A 114 -28.60 30.50 -17.77
CA SER A 114 -28.02 31.86 -17.81
C SER A 114 -27.11 32.05 -19.03
N MET A 115 -26.29 31.05 -19.35
CA MET A 115 -25.36 31.10 -20.49
C MET A 115 -26.09 31.14 -21.84
N GLN A 116 -27.22 30.46 -21.98
CA GLN A 116 -28.05 30.53 -23.18
C GLN A 116 -28.62 31.94 -23.39
N ILE A 117 -29.04 32.60 -22.30
CA ILE A 117 -29.52 33.97 -22.34
C ILE A 117 -28.37 34.93 -22.69
N ASP A 118 -27.20 34.78 -22.07
CA ASP A 118 -26.00 35.59 -22.38
C ASP A 118 -25.58 35.45 -23.85
N THR A 119 -25.69 34.24 -24.44
CA THR A 119 -25.38 34.00 -25.86
C THR A 119 -26.36 34.72 -26.80
N LYS A 120 -27.64 34.84 -26.42
CA LYS A 120 -28.62 35.60 -27.19
C LYS A 120 -28.39 37.11 -27.10
N GLU A 121 -27.79 37.57 -26.00
CA GLU A 121 -27.40 38.98 -25.79
C GLU A 121 -26.33 39.37 -26.83
N GLU A 122 -25.33 38.51 -27.01
CA GLU A 122 -24.25 38.71 -28.00
C GLU A 122 -24.74 38.69 -29.45
N LEU A 123 -25.93 38.14 -29.70
CA LEU A 123 -26.57 38.07 -31.01
C LEU A 123 -27.59 39.20 -31.27
N ASP A 124 -27.76 40.16 -30.33
CA ASP A 124 -28.77 41.22 -30.38
C ASP A 124 -30.24 40.70 -30.47
N GLU A 125 -30.52 39.49 -29.97
CA GLU A 125 -31.83 38.82 -30.07
C GLU A 125 -32.65 38.84 -28.76
N LEU A 126 -32.22 39.59 -27.75
CA LEU A 126 -32.71 39.48 -26.38
C LEU A 126 -33.96 40.36 -26.11
N ASP A 127 -34.98 39.79 -25.46
CA ASP A 127 -36.23 40.48 -25.11
C ASP A 127 -36.30 40.93 -23.63
N GLU A 128 -37.26 41.80 -23.26
CA GLU A 128 -37.42 42.28 -21.87
C GLU A 128 -37.76 41.15 -20.86
N GLN A 129 -38.34 40.04 -21.32
CA GLN A 129 -38.67 38.90 -20.46
C GLN A 129 -37.42 38.07 -20.12
N GLU A 130 -36.52 37.88 -21.10
CA GLU A 130 -35.24 37.18 -20.92
C GLU A 130 -34.28 37.97 -20.02
N GLN A 131 -34.33 39.31 -20.02
CA GLN A 131 -33.58 40.13 -19.06
C GLN A 131 -34.03 39.89 -17.62
N THR A 132 -35.34 39.82 -17.39
CA THR A 132 -35.90 39.54 -16.05
C THR A 132 -35.53 38.11 -15.61
N ARG A 133 -35.61 37.14 -16.53
CA ARG A 133 -35.20 35.75 -16.25
C ARG A 133 -33.72 35.62 -15.88
N ARG A 134 -32.84 36.43 -16.48
CA ARG A 134 -31.41 36.48 -16.13
C ARG A 134 -31.17 36.96 -14.71
N GLU A 135 -31.90 38.00 -14.29
CA GLU A 135 -31.80 38.51 -12.91
C GLU A 135 -32.30 37.48 -11.89
N GLU A 136 -33.43 36.82 -12.18
CA GLU A 136 -33.95 35.72 -11.36
C GLU A 136 -32.97 34.55 -11.27
N LEU A 137 -32.40 34.10 -12.39
CA LEU A 137 -31.41 33.01 -12.40
C LEU A 137 -30.16 33.34 -11.60
N LYS A 138 -29.74 34.60 -11.61
CA LYS A 138 -28.59 35.04 -10.83
C LYS A 138 -28.88 34.99 -9.32
N GLU A 139 -30.06 35.43 -8.91
CA GLU A 139 -30.50 35.34 -7.50
C GLU A 139 -30.61 33.87 -7.05
N GLU A 140 -31.22 33.01 -7.86
CA GLU A 140 -31.31 31.57 -7.57
C GLU A 140 -29.93 30.88 -7.48
N ILE A 141 -28.96 31.27 -8.33
CA ILE A 141 -27.59 30.75 -8.29
C ILE A 141 -26.85 31.21 -7.03
N ASP A 142 -27.06 32.45 -6.60
CA ASP A 142 -26.44 33.00 -5.38
C ASP A 142 -27.01 32.34 -4.12
N ASP A 143 -28.32 32.08 -4.07
CA ASP A 143 -28.98 31.33 -2.99
C ASP A 143 -28.47 29.89 -2.89
N LEU A 144 -28.38 29.18 -4.02
CA LEU A 144 -27.85 27.81 -4.06
C LEU A 144 -26.36 27.75 -3.66
N GLN A 145 -25.57 28.79 -3.99
CA GLN A 145 -24.18 28.89 -3.54
C GLN A 145 -24.10 29.05 -2.01
N ALA A 146 -24.97 29.87 -1.41
CA ALA A 146 -25.03 30.01 0.04
C ALA A 146 -25.40 28.68 0.73
N SER A 147 -26.36 27.93 0.19
CA SER A 147 -26.69 26.59 0.70
C SER A 147 -25.54 25.59 0.53
N LEU A 148 -24.78 25.68 -0.57
CA LEU A 148 -23.61 24.84 -0.80
C LEU A 148 -22.48 25.11 0.20
N ASP A 149 -22.28 26.37 0.59
CA ASP A 149 -21.29 26.75 1.60
C ASP A 149 -21.68 26.20 2.98
N GLU A 150 -22.95 26.30 3.37
CA GLU A 150 -23.47 25.73 4.63
C GLU A 150 -23.28 24.20 4.69
N LEU A 151 -23.60 23.49 3.61
CA LEU A 151 -23.40 22.04 3.52
C LEU A 151 -21.91 21.64 3.57
N ASN A 152 -21.01 22.44 3.00
CA ASN A 152 -19.57 22.17 3.07
C ASN A 152 -19.01 22.38 4.50
N GLU A 153 -19.53 23.36 5.24
CA GLU A 153 -19.21 23.54 6.66
C GLU A 153 -19.70 22.34 7.49
N GLU A 154 -20.92 21.87 7.24
CA GLU A 154 -21.47 20.68 7.90
C GLU A 154 -20.63 19.42 7.62
N ARG A 155 -20.23 19.22 6.35
CA ARG A 155 -19.32 18.13 5.95
C ARG A 155 -18.00 18.17 6.71
N SER A 156 -17.36 19.34 6.80
CA SER A 156 -16.10 19.51 7.52
C SER A 156 -16.23 19.15 9.01
N HIS A 157 -17.35 19.55 9.63
CA HIS A 157 -17.62 19.22 11.03
C HIS A 157 -17.87 17.72 11.26
N LEU A 158 -18.54 17.04 10.33
CA LEU A 158 -18.76 15.58 10.37
C LEU A 158 -17.44 14.80 10.19
N GLU A 159 -16.54 15.27 9.32
CA GLU A 159 -15.20 14.68 9.16
C GLU A 159 -14.36 14.81 10.43
N GLU A 160 -14.42 15.96 11.11
CA GLU A 160 -13.73 16.18 12.39
C GLU A 160 -14.30 15.29 13.51
N LYS A 161 -15.63 15.12 13.55
CA LYS A 161 -16.30 14.14 14.43
C LYS A 161 -15.85 12.71 14.16
N LEU A 162 -15.71 12.29 12.89
CA LEU A 162 -15.21 10.95 12.56
C LEU A 162 -13.75 10.76 12.97
N LYS A 163 -12.92 11.79 12.80
CA LYS A 163 -11.50 11.77 13.20
C LYS A 163 -11.35 11.63 14.71
N THR A 164 -12.18 12.33 15.49
CA THR A 164 -12.20 12.23 16.96
C THR A 164 -12.71 10.85 17.42
N ILE A 165 -13.80 10.34 16.85
CA ILE A 165 -14.30 8.99 17.16
C ILE A 165 -13.25 7.90 16.86
N ARG A 166 -12.54 8.00 15.73
CA ARG A 166 -11.46 7.06 15.38
C ARG A 166 -10.26 7.16 16.32
N LYS A 167 -9.91 8.37 16.76
CA LYS A 167 -8.85 8.59 17.75
C LYS A 167 -9.22 7.99 19.10
N ASP A 168 -10.46 8.15 19.53
CA ASP A 168 -10.98 7.57 20.77
C ASP A 168 -11.03 6.04 20.72
N GLN A 169 -11.45 5.46 19.59
CA GLN A 169 -11.36 4.01 19.34
C GLN A 169 -9.91 3.49 19.45
N TRP A 170 -8.94 4.28 18.96
CA TRP A 170 -7.53 3.92 19.01
C TRP A 170 -6.94 4.04 20.42
N GLN A 171 -7.31 5.07 21.19
CA GLN A 171 -6.86 5.22 22.57
C GLN A 171 -7.43 4.13 23.48
N GLN A 172 -8.71 3.78 23.37
CA GLN A 172 -9.29 2.67 24.15
C GLN A 172 -8.68 1.31 23.77
N LYS A 173 -8.33 1.11 22.49
CA LYS A 173 -7.56 -0.08 22.07
C LYS A 173 -6.13 -0.10 22.63
N LYS A 174 -5.51 1.07 22.81
CA LYS A 174 -4.18 1.21 23.41
C LYS A 174 -4.20 0.98 24.92
N GLU A 175 -5.23 1.43 25.63
CA GLU A 175 -5.43 1.10 27.05
C GLU A 175 -5.62 -0.41 27.26
N LYS A 176 -6.35 -1.08 26.35
CA LYS A 176 -6.46 -2.56 26.32
C LYS A 176 -5.12 -3.28 26.12
N TRP A 177 -4.13 -2.63 25.53
CA TRP A 177 -2.77 -3.16 25.37
C TRP A 177 -1.93 -2.97 26.65
N ASN A 178 -2.19 -1.90 27.40
CA ASN A 178 -1.44 -1.57 28.62
C ASN A 178 -2.00 -2.23 29.90
N GLU A 179 -3.30 -2.49 30.00
CA GLU A 179 -3.90 -3.11 31.20
C GLU A 179 -3.86 -4.64 31.22
N LYS A 180 -3.39 -5.29 30.15
CA LYS A 180 -3.47 -6.75 29.99
C LYS A 180 -2.15 -7.44 29.65
N MET A 181 -1.06 -7.01 30.28
CA MET A 181 0.20 -7.74 30.24
C MET A 181 0.85 -7.84 31.63
N ASP A 182 0.43 -8.86 32.39
CA ASP A 182 1.41 -9.64 33.14
C ASP A 182 2.05 -10.57 32.11
N ILE A 183 3.24 -10.19 31.65
CA ILE A 183 4.00 -10.93 30.65
C ILE A 183 4.55 -12.18 31.35
N PRO A 184 4.19 -13.41 30.93
CA PRO A 184 4.80 -14.61 31.49
C PRO A 184 6.33 -14.54 31.29
N ASP A 185 7.11 -14.88 32.32
CA ASP A 185 8.58 -14.84 32.26
C ASP A 185 9.17 -15.67 31.09
N ASP A 186 8.40 -16.63 30.55
CA ASP A 186 8.75 -17.40 29.34
C ASP A 186 8.83 -16.53 28.07
N TRP A 187 8.10 -15.41 27.98
CA TRP A 187 8.26 -14.44 26.87
C TRP A 187 9.53 -13.60 27.00
N LYS A 188 10.10 -13.49 28.21
CA LYS A 188 11.31 -12.72 28.47
C LYS A 188 12.57 -13.55 28.15
N GLU A 189 12.54 -14.85 28.40
CA GLU A 189 13.61 -15.76 27.99
C GLU A 189 13.54 -16.11 26.49
N GLN A 190 12.33 -16.27 25.92
CA GLN A 190 12.20 -16.53 24.48
C GLN A 190 12.47 -15.28 23.62
N ALA A 191 12.32 -14.07 24.15
CA ALA A 191 12.77 -12.82 23.52
C ALA A 191 14.29 -12.58 23.65
N GLY A 192 14.95 -13.19 24.64
CA GLY A 192 16.40 -13.08 24.86
C GLY A 192 17.23 -13.95 23.91
N GLU A 193 16.71 -15.11 23.51
CA GLU A 193 17.42 -16.01 22.57
C GLU A 193 17.00 -15.81 21.10
N THR A 194 15.80 -15.28 20.83
CA THR A 194 15.39 -14.93 19.46
C THR A 194 16.07 -13.66 18.91
N TRP A 195 16.62 -12.80 19.77
CA TRP A 195 17.37 -11.61 19.33
C TRP A 195 18.80 -11.92 18.86
N ASN A 196 19.43 -13.01 19.34
CA ASN A 196 20.82 -13.35 19.01
C ASN A 196 20.95 -14.28 17.78
N GLN A 197 19.89 -14.98 17.36
CA GLN A 197 19.85 -15.67 16.06
C GLN A 197 19.31 -14.81 14.92
N PHE A 198 18.68 -13.67 15.23
CA PHE A 198 18.34 -12.60 14.27
C PHE A 198 19.46 -11.54 14.12
N GLY A 199 20.66 -11.80 14.66
CA GLY A 199 21.80 -10.87 14.70
C GLY A 199 22.78 -10.98 13.51
N GLY A 200 22.31 -11.38 12.32
CA GLY A 200 23.18 -11.57 11.15
C GLY A 200 22.76 -10.87 9.86
N LYS A 201 21.46 -10.67 9.59
CA LYS A 201 20.96 -10.06 8.34
C LYS A 201 19.57 -9.42 8.51
N MET A 202 19.44 -8.46 9.43
CA MET A 202 18.25 -7.63 9.54
C MET A 202 18.70 -6.20 9.82
N THR A 203 18.97 -5.42 8.76
CA THR A 203 19.36 -4.00 8.91
C THR A 203 18.69 -3.08 7.89
N GLU A 204 17.95 -3.55 6.88
CA GLU A 204 17.37 -2.65 5.86
C GLU A 204 15.86 -2.44 5.88
N ALA A 205 15.04 -3.31 6.47
CA ALA A 205 13.57 -3.17 6.37
C ALA A 205 12.87 -2.55 7.61
N GLY A 206 13.59 -2.24 8.70
CA GLY A 206 13.00 -1.76 9.96
C GLY A 206 12.95 -0.23 10.13
N ASN A 207 13.84 0.50 9.46
CA ASN A 207 13.90 1.97 9.56
C ASN A 207 12.94 2.68 8.59
N GLN A 208 12.46 1.99 7.56
CA GLN A 208 11.63 2.60 6.52
C GLN A 208 10.17 2.76 6.93
N LEU A 209 9.57 1.87 7.73
CA LEU A 209 8.18 2.02 8.18
C LEU A 209 7.97 3.21 9.14
N GLY A 210 8.92 3.46 10.04
CA GLY A 210 8.86 4.57 11.01
C GLY A 210 9.15 5.94 10.37
N ASP A 211 10.15 6.00 9.49
CA ASP A 211 10.44 7.19 8.70
C ASP A 211 9.36 7.46 7.65
N PHE A 212 8.71 6.43 7.10
CA PHE A 212 7.62 6.60 6.13
C PHE A 212 6.33 7.06 6.79
N LEU A 213 5.95 6.55 7.98
CA LEU A 213 4.82 7.08 8.77
C LEU A 213 5.06 8.52 9.22
N LYS A 214 6.30 8.88 9.56
CA LYS A 214 6.68 10.24 9.94
C LYS A 214 6.74 11.17 8.72
N LYS A 215 7.33 10.73 7.59
CA LYS A 215 7.37 11.49 6.32
C LYS A 215 6.00 11.59 5.63
N THR A 216 5.09 10.64 5.83
CA THR A 216 3.69 10.80 5.39
C THR A 216 2.93 11.76 6.30
N PHE A 217 3.15 11.76 7.62
CA PHE A 217 2.59 12.80 8.49
C PHE A 217 3.16 14.19 8.20
N ASP A 218 4.48 14.31 7.98
CA ASP A 218 5.14 15.58 7.70
C ASP A 218 4.78 16.09 6.30
N ASN A 219 4.69 15.23 5.27
CA ASN A 219 4.23 15.63 3.93
C ASN A 219 2.72 15.89 3.85
N VAL A 220 1.89 15.23 4.67
CA VAL A 220 0.46 15.57 4.77
C VAL A 220 0.27 16.84 5.61
N SER A 221 1.11 17.11 6.61
CA SER A 221 1.02 18.34 7.42
C SER A 221 1.61 19.57 6.72
N GLU A 222 2.71 19.44 5.98
CA GLU A 222 3.34 20.55 5.23
C GLU A 222 2.58 20.88 3.95
N THR A 223 1.79 19.95 3.42
CA THR A 223 0.91 20.20 2.26
C THR A 223 -0.43 20.81 2.67
N VAL A 224 -0.84 20.75 3.94
CA VAL A 224 -2.13 21.29 4.43
C VAL A 224 -2.04 22.78 4.82
N ASN A 225 -0.87 23.41 4.72
CA ASN A 225 -0.78 24.88 4.87
C ASN A 225 -0.64 25.65 3.54
N GLU A 226 -0.68 24.97 2.38
CA GLU A 226 -0.79 25.63 1.06
C GLU A 226 -1.74 24.94 0.06
N ASN A 227 -2.35 23.81 0.39
CA ASN A 227 -3.42 23.23 -0.43
C ASN A 227 -4.79 23.46 0.22
N VAL A 228 -5.38 24.62 -0.06
CA VAL A 228 -6.83 24.70 -0.15
C VAL A 228 -7.24 23.70 -1.24
N GLU A 229 -7.84 22.59 -0.84
CA GLU A 229 -8.27 21.50 -1.73
C GLU A 229 -9.47 21.95 -2.56
N TRP A 230 -9.22 22.40 -3.78
CA TRP A 230 -10.27 22.57 -4.78
C TRP A 230 -10.50 21.21 -5.47
N LYS A 231 -11.15 20.29 -4.78
CA LYS A 231 -11.68 19.04 -5.36
C LYS A 231 -13.12 18.83 -4.92
N ASP A 232 -14.01 19.50 -5.62
CA ASP A 232 -15.21 18.94 -6.28
C ASP A 232 -16.05 20.10 -6.78
N ILE A 233 -15.47 20.90 -7.67
CA ILE A 233 -16.28 21.74 -8.52
C ILE A 233 -15.95 21.30 -9.93
N ASN A 234 -16.90 20.63 -10.57
CA ASN A 234 -16.98 20.57 -12.02
C ASN A 234 -17.35 21.98 -12.53
N LEU A 235 -16.55 22.99 -12.13
CA LEU A 235 -16.65 24.34 -12.65
C LEU A 235 -16.03 24.23 -14.04
N HIS A 236 -16.89 24.03 -15.03
CA HIS A 236 -16.52 24.33 -16.40
C HIS A 236 -16.17 25.81 -16.43
N VAL A 237 -14.90 26.15 -16.22
CA VAL A 237 -14.40 27.53 -16.35
C VAL A 237 -14.47 27.83 -17.84
N PRO A 238 -15.44 28.64 -18.33
CA PRO A 238 -15.50 28.98 -19.73
C PRO A 238 -14.25 29.80 -20.05
N GLY A 239 -13.50 29.40 -21.08
CA GLY A 239 -12.42 30.22 -21.64
C GLY A 239 -10.98 29.85 -21.25
N VAL A 240 -10.70 28.64 -20.75
CA VAL A 240 -9.31 28.15 -20.69
C VAL A 240 -8.87 27.78 -22.10
N SER A 241 -8.25 28.73 -22.81
CA SER A 241 -7.64 28.50 -24.12
C SER A 241 -6.79 27.23 -24.07
N THR A 242 -7.21 26.23 -24.85
CA THR A 242 -6.51 24.95 -24.91
C THR A 242 -5.77 24.87 -26.22
N THR A 243 -4.45 24.81 -26.16
CA THR A 243 -3.60 24.66 -27.35
C THR A 243 -3.06 23.25 -27.40
N LYS A 244 -3.08 22.64 -28.59
CA LYS A 244 -2.63 21.26 -28.81
C LYS A 244 -1.59 21.24 -29.91
N PHE A 245 -0.56 20.43 -29.74
CA PHE A 245 0.43 20.15 -30.77
C PHE A 245 1.08 18.80 -30.50
N GLU A 246 1.78 18.28 -31.50
CA GLU A 246 2.54 17.04 -31.41
C GLU A 246 4.02 17.38 -31.62
N LYS A 247 4.90 16.70 -30.90
CA LYS A 247 6.36 16.86 -31.03
C LYS A 247 7.00 15.49 -30.87
N THR A 248 7.93 15.17 -31.77
CA THR A 248 8.78 13.99 -31.65
C THR A 248 10.15 14.43 -31.17
N PHE A 249 10.65 13.78 -30.13
CA PHE A 249 12.02 13.94 -29.64
C PHE A 249 12.82 12.74 -30.10
N GLU A 250 13.89 13.00 -30.84
CA GLU A 250 14.80 11.98 -31.34
C GLU A 250 16.15 12.16 -30.67
N PHE A 251 16.69 11.07 -30.12
CA PHE A 251 18.04 11.00 -29.55
C PHE A 251 18.82 9.93 -30.32
N PRO A 252 19.42 10.30 -31.46
CA PRO A 252 20.10 9.36 -32.34
C PRO A 252 21.30 8.71 -31.62
N GLN A 253 21.38 7.38 -31.68
CA GLN A 253 22.47 6.60 -31.09
C GLN A 253 22.74 6.92 -29.60
N SER A 254 21.70 7.27 -28.84
CA SER A 254 21.85 7.56 -27.42
C SER A 254 22.29 6.30 -26.65
N GLU A 255 23.37 6.40 -25.89
CA GLU A 255 23.86 5.33 -25.03
C GLU A 255 23.19 5.32 -23.64
N ALA A 256 22.24 6.24 -23.39
CA ALA A 256 21.65 6.43 -22.07
C ALA A 256 21.01 5.15 -21.52
N SER A 257 21.58 4.62 -20.44
CA SER A 257 21.07 3.45 -19.71
C SER A 257 20.23 3.84 -18.50
N ILE A 258 20.28 5.12 -18.10
CA ILE A 258 19.50 5.67 -16.99
C ILE A 258 18.37 6.55 -17.53
N LEU A 259 17.13 6.20 -17.23
CA LEU A 259 15.96 6.96 -17.63
C LEU A 259 15.27 7.56 -16.39
N ASP A 260 15.06 8.88 -16.39
CA ASP A 260 14.31 9.56 -15.32
C ASP A 260 13.16 10.39 -15.90
N ILE A 261 11.96 9.86 -15.79
CA ILE A 261 10.74 10.41 -16.36
C ILE A 261 9.78 10.86 -15.26
N LYS A 262 9.30 12.09 -15.38
CA LYS A 262 8.25 12.63 -14.49
C LYS A 262 7.20 13.36 -15.29
N VAL A 263 5.94 12.97 -15.16
CA VAL A 263 4.82 13.60 -15.86
C VAL A 263 3.68 13.89 -14.89
N ALA A 264 3.24 15.15 -14.85
CA ALA A 264 2.13 15.56 -14.00
C ALA A 264 0.78 15.07 -14.53
N ASN A 265 0.52 15.23 -15.83
CA ASN A 265 -0.69 14.70 -16.45
C ASN A 265 -0.39 14.09 -17.81
N GLY A 266 -1.03 12.96 -18.11
CA GLY A 266 -0.90 12.27 -19.37
C GLY A 266 -0.38 10.85 -19.19
N SER A 267 -0.68 10.01 -20.18
CA SER A 267 -0.25 8.62 -20.20
C SER A 267 1.19 8.49 -20.69
N MET A 268 1.89 7.46 -20.22
CA MET A 268 3.22 7.10 -20.70
C MET A 268 3.18 5.65 -21.18
N THR A 269 3.64 5.41 -22.40
CA THR A 269 3.75 4.07 -22.98
C THR A 269 5.19 3.79 -23.34
N PHE A 270 5.72 2.63 -22.96
CA PHE A 270 7.10 2.22 -23.22
C PHE A 270 7.11 0.98 -24.11
N ASN A 271 7.83 1.07 -25.23
CA ASN A 271 8.05 0.00 -26.20
C ASN A 271 9.55 -0.21 -26.38
N MET A 272 9.96 -1.46 -26.59
CA MET A 272 11.27 -1.75 -27.17
C MET A 272 11.16 -1.92 -28.69
N TRP A 273 12.12 -1.39 -29.44
CA TRP A 273 12.16 -1.45 -30.91
C TRP A 273 13.54 -1.79 -31.47
N ASP A 274 13.61 -2.08 -32.76
CA ASP A 274 14.81 -2.58 -33.44
C ASP A 274 15.80 -1.47 -33.87
N GLU A 275 15.49 -0.21 -33.61
CA GLU A 275 16.36 0.92 -33.95
C GLU A 275 17.27 1.30 -32.77
N ASP A 276 18.43 1.89 -33.07
CA ASP A 276 19.45 2.28 -32.08
C ASP A 276 19.17 3.65 -31.42
N ASP A 277 18.17 4.40 -31.90
CA ASP A 277 17.78 5.69 -31.36
C ASP A 277 16.69 5.57 -30.29
N ILE A 278 16.66 6.54 -29.37
CA ILE A 278 15.50 6.73 -28.51
C ILE A 278 14.56 7.73 -29.20
N ARG A 279 13.32 7.31 -29.46
CA ARG A 279 12.28 8.19 -30.01
C ARG A 279 11.13 8.35 -29.03
N ILE A 280 10.77 9.59 -28.74
CA ILE A 280 9.63 9.92 -27.88
C ILE A 280 8.60 10.70 -28.70
N ASP A 281 7.44 10.10 -28.93
CA ASP A 281 6.31 10.76 -29.58
C ASP A 281 5.42 11.39 -28.50
N ALA A 282 5.28 12.72 -28.52
CA ALA A 282 4.55 13.47 -27.51
C ALA A 282 3.31 14.16 -28.09
N LYS A 283 2.15 13.91 -27.48
CA LYS A 283 0.91 14.66 -27.74
C LYS A 283 0.65 15.60 -26.57
N ILE A 284 0.81 16.90 -26.83
CA ILE A 284 0.85 17.92 -25.79
C ILE A 284 -0.43 18.74 -25.84
N LYS A 285 -1.03 18.96 -24.67
CA LYS A 285 -2.14 19.89 -24.46
C LYS A 285 -1.76 20.87 -23.35
N LEU A 286 -1.86 22.14 -23.67
CA LEU A 286 -1.59 23.26 -22.76
C LEU A 286 -2.92 23.84 -22.29
N TYR A 287 -3.11 23.93 -20.98
CA TYR A 287 -4.30 24.49 -20.37
C TYR A 287 -4.03 25.92 -19.87
N GLY A 288 -4.72 26.89 -20.47
CA GLY A 288 -4.73 28.29 -20.04
C GLY A 288 -3.93 29.19 -20.96
N LYS A 289 -3.89 30.48 -20.61
CA LYS A 289 -3.08 31.46 -21.32
C LYS A 289 -1.60 31.17 -21.07
N MET A 290 -0.82 31.21 -22.13
CA MET A 290 0.62 30.99 -22.09
C MET A 290 1.33 32.30 -22.46
N ASP A 291 2.27 32.72 -21.61
CA ASP A 291 3.10 33.91 -21.82
C ASP A 291 4.36 33.58 -22.66
N ALA A 292 4.16 32.95 -23.81
CA ALA A 292 5.23 32.65 -24.77
C ALA A 292 4.77 32.93 -26.20
N ALA A 293 5.70 33.15 -27.13
CA ALA A 293 5.36 33.49 -28.50
C ALA A 293 4.75 32.30 -29.24
N THR A 294 5.17 31.07 -28.89
CA THR A 294 4.62 29.83 -29.45
C THR A 294 4.23 28.82 -28.37
N PRO A 295 3.32 27.88 -28.67
CA PRO A 295 2.97 26.78 -27.76
C PRO A 295 4.17 25.88 -27.43
N GLU A 296 5.10 25.73 -28.36
CA GLU A 296 6.32 24.94 -28.17
C GLU A 296 7.26 25.59 -27.16
N GLU A 297 7.50 26.90 -27.28
CA GLU A 297 8.28 27.66 -26.30
C GLU A 297 7.63 27.61 -24.91
N ALA A 298 6.29 27.71 -24.83
CA ALA A 298 5.56 27.59 -23.57
C ALA A 298 5.77 26.23 -22.90
N PHE A 299 5.84 25.16 -23.69
CA PHE A 299 6.13 23.82 -23.21
C PHE A 299 7.59 23.68 -22.77
N GLU A 300 8.54 24.18 -23.56
CA GLU A 300 9.97 24.13 -23.25
C GLU A 300 10.32 24.89 -21.96
N GLN A 301 9.72 26.05 -21.71
CA GLN A 301 9.89 26.80 -20.46
C GLN A 301 9.34 26.07 -19.22
N ARG A 302 8.55 25.00 -19.41
CA ARG A 302 7.80 24.28 -18.36
C ARG A 302 8.14 22.80 -18.30
N SER A 303 9.09 22.38 -19.12
CA SER A 303 9.62 21.02 -19.17
C SER A 303 11.14 21.09 -19.09
N GLN A 304 11.75 20.01 -18.63
CA GLN A 304 13.19 19.84 -18.65
C GLN A 304 13.48 18.51 -19.32
N ILE A 305 14.09 18.58 -20.49
CA ILE A 305 14.44 17.41 -21.30
C ILE A 305 15.95 17.52 -21.55
N VAL A 306 16.71 16.59 -20.99
CA VAL A 306 18.18 16.60 -21.03
C VAL A 306 18.67 15.18 -21.27
N GLU A 307 19.58 15.04 -22.23
CA GLU A 307 20.37 13.82 -22.46
C GLU A 307 21.84 14.22 -22.31
N ASP A 308 22.58 13.50 -21.46
CA ASP A 308 24.00 13.76 -21.17
C ASP A 308 24.91 12.55 -21.48
N GLY A 309 24.44 11.67 -22.38
CA GLY A 309 25.08 10.43 -22.79
C GLY A 309 24.71 9.21 -21.93
N GLU A 310 24.79 9.31 -20.60
CA GLU A 310 24.46 8.19 -19.70
C GLU A 310 23.00 8.25 -19.22
N ARG A 311 22.45 9.45 -19.08
CA ARG A 311 21.11 9.67 -18.55
C ARG A 311 20.24 10.47 -19.52
N LEU A 312 19.01 9.99 -19.69
CA LEU A 312 17.92 10.72 -20.32
C LEU A 312 16.91 11.14 -19.24
N SER A 313 16.80 12.45 -19.01
CA SER A 313 15.81 13.04 -18.10
C SER A 313 14.69 13.69 -18.90
N PHE A 314 13.44 13.28 -18.66
CA PHE A 314 12.25 13.84 -19.28
C PHE A 314 11.23 14.27 -18.21
N GLN A 315 11.21 15.57 -17.89
CA GLN A 315 10.47 16.11 -16.76
C GLN A 315 9.41 17.11 -17.24
N VAL A 316 8.14 16.80 -17.04
CA VAL A 316 6.98 17.67 -17.26
C VAL A 316 6.15 17.76 -15.98
N PRO A 317 6.66 18.44 -14.93
CA PRO A 317 6.00 18.50 -13.62
C PRO A 317 4.82 19.49 -13.56
N ASN A 318 4.61 20.30 -14.60
CA ASN A 318 3.59 21.33 -14.60
C ASN A 318 2.18 20.75 -14.79
N LYS A 319 1.30 20.92 -13.79
CA LYS A 319 -0.08 20.42 -13.78
C LYS A 319 -1.00 21.07 -14.84
N ARG A 320 -0.58 22.16 -15.49
CA ARG A 320 -1.29 22.79 -16.62
C ARG A 320 -0.92 22.21 -17.97
N ILE A 321 -0.04 21.21 -17.99
CA ILE A 321 0.36 20.50 -19.20
C ILE A 321 -0.16 19.07 -19.08
N ARG A 322 -0.83 18.60 -20.13
CA ARG A 322 -1.04 17.18 -20.37
C ARG A 322 -0.12 16.74 -21.49
N CYS A 323 0.66 15.70 -21.22
CA CYS A 323 1.65 15.16 -22.13
C CYS A 323 1.43 13.64 -22.22
N ASP A 324 0.77 13.20 -23.28
CA ASP A 324 0.65 11.78 -23.58
C ASP A 324 1.90 11.37 -24.38
N LEU A 325 2.73 10.48 -23.81
CA LEU A 325 4.05 10.12 -24.29
C LEU A 325 4.11 8.65 -24.73
N VAL A 326 4.77 8.41 -25.87
CA VAL A 326 5.13 7.06 -26.33
C VAL A 326 6.64 7.01 -26.52
N PHE A 327 7.31 6.28 -25.64
CA PHE A 327 8.74 6.00 -25.68
C PHE A 327 8.98 4.75 -26.52
N ASN A 328 9.81 4.87 -27.55
CA ASN A 328 10.37 3.76 -28.31
C ASN A 328 11.85 3.70 -27.98
N LEU A 329 12.24 2.63 -27.29
CA LEU A 329 13.54 2.44 -26.66
C LEU A 329 14.31 1.34 -27.42
N PRO A 330 15.61 1.54 -27.74
CA PRO A 330 16.44 0.49 -28.30
C PRO A 330 16.40 -0.79 -27.47
N LYS A 331 16.41 -1.94 -28.13
CA LYS A 331 16.50 -3.26 -27.47
C LYS A 331 17.85 -3.44 -26.78
N ARG A 332 17.89 -3.15 -25.48
CA ARG A 332 19.04 -3.35 -24.60
C ARG A 332 18.58 -3.41 -23.14
N THR A 333 19.46 -3.87 -22.26
CA THR A 333 19.22 -3.81 -20.82
C THR A 333 19.57 -2.42 -20.28
N TYR A 334 18.59 -1.75 -19.69
CA TYR A 334 18.77 -0.47 -19.01
C TYR A 334 19.27 -0.68 -17.58
N ASP A 335 20.10 0.24 -17.07
CA ASP A 335 20.61 0.13 -15.71
C ASP A 335 19.57 0.57 -14.69
N HIS A 336 18.93 1.72 -14.94
CA HIS A 336 17.95 2.27 -14.01
C HIS A 336 16.84 3.01 -14.74
N VAL A 337 15.58 2.73 -14.40
CA VAL A 337 14.42 3.44 -14.95
C VAL A 337 13.55 3.95 -13.80
N SER A 338 13.41 5.27 -13.69
CA SER A 338 12.52 5.93 -12.73
C SER A 338 11.38 6.61 -13.46
N ILE A 339 10.13 6.21 -13.19
CA ILE A 339 8.94 6.78 -13.82
C ILE A 339 7.98 7.27 -12.73
N LYS A 340 7.66 8.57 -12.76
CA LYS A 340 6.78 9.23 -11.78
C LYS A 340 5.60 9.87 -12.49
N SER A 341 4.40 9.36 -12.23
CA SER A 341 3.14 9.88 -12.74
C SER A 341 2.30 10.47 -11.60
N LEU A 342 1.75 11.67 -11.80
CA LEU A 342 0.71 12.20 -10.91
C LEU A 342 -0.68 11.78 -11.40
N ASN A 343 -1.02 12.05 -12.67
CA ASN A 343 -2.32 11.71 -13.26
C ASN A 343 -2.17 11.10 -14.66
N GLY A 344 -2.25 9.77 -14.75
CA GLY A 344 -2.16 9.08 -16.04
C GLY A 344 -1.61 7.67 -15.89
N ALA A 345 -2.01 6.81 -16.83
CA ALA A 345 -1.58 5.42 -16.87
C ALA A 345 -0.12 5.29 -17.30
N ILE A 346 0.56 4.28 -16.76
CA ILE A 346 1.88 3.83 -17.19
C ILE A 346 1.69 2.47 -17.85
N ASN A 347 1.99 2.38 -19.14
CA ASN A 347 1.91 1.15 -19.91
C ASN A 347 3.33 0.74 -20.33
N ILE A 348 3.79 -0.43 -19.91
CA ILE A 348 5.07 -1.01 -20.33
C ILE A 348 4.75 -2.24 -21.17
N ASN A 349 4.95 -2.15 -22.47
CA ASN A 349 4.70 -3.28 -23.37
C ASN A 349 5.84 -4.31 -23.28
N GLU A 350 7.07 -3.84 -23.22
CA GLU A 350 8.27 -4.65 -23.06
C GLU A 350 9.36 -3.77 -22.45
N LEU A 351 10.14 -4.28 -21.50
CA LEU A 351 11.32 -3.59 -20.97
C LEU A 351 12.33 -4.57 -20.34
N ASP A 352 13.60 -4.44 -20.71
CA ASP A 352 14.72 -5.12 -20.06
C ASP A 352 15.50 -4.11 -19.21
N VAL A 353 15.57 -4.32 -17.90
CA VAL A 353 16.13 -3.36 -16.95
C VAL A 353 16.76 -4.06 -15.75
N LYS A 354 17.75 -3.46 -15.09
CA LYS A 354 18.23 -3.96 -13.79
C LYS A 354 17.30 -3.47 -12.69
N ASP A 355 17.20 -2.15 -12.50
CA ASP A 355 16.38 -1.54 -11.46
C ASP A 355 15.29 -0.64 -12.05
N ILE A 356 14.03 -0.88 -11.71
CA ILE A 356 12.92 -0.01 -12.10
C ILE A 356 12.11 0.46 -10.90
N TYR A 357 11.84 1.76 -10.86
CA TYR A 357 11.02 2.42 -9.86
C TYR A 357 9.84 3.12 -10.53
N LEU A 358 8.61 2.69 -10.20
CA LEU A 358 7.37 3.25 -10.70
C LEU A 358 6.60 3.91 -9.57
N LYS A 359 6.27 5.19 -9.69
CA LYS A 359 5.42 5.91 -8.74
C LYS A 359 4.21 6.49 -9.44
N THR A 360 3.00 6.16 -8.97
CA THR A 360 1.74 6.70 -9.48
C THR A 360 0.85 7.23 -8.35
N THR A 361 0.25 8.41 -8.55
CA THR A 361 -0.78 8.91 -7.63
C THR A 361 -2.17 8.51 -8.11
N ASN A 362 -2.55 8.89 -9.34
CA ASN A 362 -3.84 8.57 -9.94
C ASN A 362 -3.64 7.98 -11.34
N GLY A 363 -3.53 6.67 -11.43
CA GLY A 363 -3.29 6.00 -12.70
C GLY A 363 -3.02 4.52 -12.53
N GLN A 364 -3.53 3.73 -13.46
CA GLN A 364 -3.25 2.30 -13.57
C GLN A 364 -1.83 2.08 -14.10
N ILE A 365 -1.17 1.04 -13.62
CA ILE A 365 0.11 0.55 -14.15
C ILE A 365 -0.17 -0.80 -14.82
N ASP A 366 0.10 -0.89 -16.11
CA ASP A 366 -0.01 -2.11 -16.90
C ASP A 366 1.35 -2.47 -17.48
N ILE A 367 1.91 -3.60 -17.05
CA ILE A 367 3.16 -4.16 -17.54
C ILE A 367 2.83 -5.46 -18.26
N ALA A 368 3.01 -5.48 -19.59
CA ALA A 368 2.76 -6.67 -20.39
C ALA A 368 3.91 -7.67 -20.29
N SER A 369 5.17 -7.21 -20.35
CA SER A 369 6.37 -8.03 -20.15
C SER A 369 7.51 -7.19 -19.58
N ILE A 370 8.24 -7.70 -18.59
CA ILE A 370 9.42 -7.04 -18.03
C ILE A 370 10.46 -8.05 -17.52
N ASN A 371 11.73 -7.83 -17.86
CA ASN A 371 12.84 -8.54 -17.21
C ASN A 371 13.56 -7.57 -16.29
N ALA A 372 13.54 -7.85 -14.98
CA ALA A 372 14.06 -6.96 -13.95
C ALA A 372 14.84 -7.69 -12.85
N SER A 373 15.93 -7.09 -12.36
CA SER A 373 16.51 -7.51 -11.08
C SER A 373 15.68 -6.99 -9.92
N MET A 374 15.28 -5.71 -9.97
CA MET A 374 14.43 -5.07 -8.97
C MET A 374 13.26 -4.34 -9.63
N LEU A 375 12.04 -4.69 -9.23
CA LEU A 375 10.80 -3.99 -9.57
C LEU A 375 10.19 -3.35 -8.32
N GLU A 376 10.26 -2.03 -8.23
CA GLU A 376 9.63 -1.25 -7.15
C GLU A 376 8.45 -0.43 -7.68
N ILE A 377 7.29 -0.57 -7.05
CA ILE A 377 6.06 0.15 -7.42
C ILE A 377 5.42 0.79 -6.19
N GLU A 378 5.22 2.10 -6.25
CA GLU A 378 4.45 2.88 -5.27
C GLU A 378 3.18 3.47 -5.91
N GLY A 379 2.01 3.09 -5.40
CA GLY A 379 0.70 3.54 -5.88
C GLY A 379 -0.16 4.20 -4.81
N VAL A 380 -1.04 5.13 -5.22
CA VAL A 380 -2.10 5.66 -4.33
C VAL A 380 -3.49 5.23 -4.81
N HIS A 381 -3.83 5.53 -6.06
CA HIS A 381 -5.09 5.15 -6.69
C HIS A 381 -4.86 4.58 -8.10
N GLY A 382 -5.10 3.29 -8.26
CA GLY A 382 -4.96 2.60 -9.54
C GLY A 382 -4.67 1.12 -9.37
N ALA A 383 -5.11 0.31 -10.34
CA ALA A 383 -4.71 -1.09 -10.40
C ALA A 383 -3.25 -1.20 -10.85
N ILE A 384 -2.58 -2.28 -10.45
CA ILE A 384 -1.23 -2.64 -10.88
C ILE A 384 -1.31 -4.04 -11.47
N ASN A 385 -1.00 -4.18 -12.75
CA ASN A 385 -1.05 -5.44 -13.47
C ASN A 385 0.32 -5.75 -14.07
N VAL A 386 0.88 -6.92 -13.75
CA VAL A 386 2.10 -7.47 -14.35
C VAL A 386 1.72 -8.79 -15.01
N ALA A 387 1.72 -8.84 -16.33
CA ALA A 387 1.14 -9.93 -17.10
C ALA A 387 2.13 -11.06 -17.44
N ASP A 388 3.43 -10.72 -17.55
CA ASP A 388 4.55 -11.62 -17.83
C ASP A 388 5.90 -10.97 -17.42
N GLY A 389 6.96 -11.78 -17.34
CA GLY A 389 8.32 -11.30 -17.07
C GLY A 389 9.17 -12.17 -16.13
N GLU A 390 10.49 -12.01 -16.18
CA GLU A 390 11.42 -12.58 -15.19
C GLU A 390 11.88 -11.49 -14.21
N ILE A 391 11.50 -11.62 -12.94
CA ILE A 391 11.77 -10.62 -11.90
C ILE A 391 12.44 -11.30 -10.70
N ILE A 392 13.62 -10.82 -10.28
CA ILE A 392 14.30 -11.37 -9.10
C ILE A 392 13.60 -10.85 -7.83
N ASP A 393 13.60 -9.54 -7.63
CA ASP A 393 13.01 -8.87 -6.47
C ASP A 393 11.85 -7.96 -6.91
N SER A 394 10.70 -8.08 -6.26
CA SER A 394 9.54 -7.22 -6.49
C SER A 394 9.02 -6.68 -5.16
N VAL A 395 8.88 -5.35 -5.07
CA VAL A 395 8.27 -4.66 -3.94
C VAL A 395 7.17 -3.73 -4.45
N ILE A 396 5.93 -3.99 -4.03
CA ILE A 396 4.76 -3.23 -4.47
C ILE A 396 4.01 -2.71 -3.24
N GLU A 397 3.84 -1.41 -3.16
CA GLU A 397 3.06 -0.74 -2.13
C GLU A 397 1.97 0.10 -2.76
N THR A 398 0.70 -0.10 -2.35
CA THR A 398 -0.41 0.71 -2.87
C THR A 398 -1.51 0.96 -1.85
N VAL A 399 -2.14 2.12 -1.91
CA VAL A 399 -3.26 2.45 -1.00
C VAL A 399 -4.57 1.87 -1.52
N ASN A 400 -4.97 2.19 -2.75
CA ASN A 400 -6.26 1.80 -3.31
C ASN A 400 -6.12 1.26 -4.74
N GLY A 401 -6.50 0.00 -4.94
CA GLY A 401 -6.55 -0.64 -6.25
C GLY A 401 -5.96 -2.04 -6.23
N ASN A 402 -6.39 -2.92 -7.14
CA ASN A 402 -5.97 -4.32 -7.09
C ASN A 402 -4.54 -4.49 -7.64
N VAL A 403 -3.80 -5.44 -7.07
CA VAL A 403 -2.50 -5.90 -7.60
C VAL A 403 -2.69 -7.27 -8.23
N THR A 404 -2.36 -7.42 -9.50
CA THR A 404 -2.40 -8.69 -10.23
C THR A 404 -1.04 -8.98 -10.85
N MET A 405 -0.42 -10.11 -10.51
CA MET A 405 0.85 -10.53 -11.09
C MET A 405 0.76 -11.96 -11.64
N ASN A 406 1.25 -12.14 -12.86
CA ASN A 406 1.41 -13.41 -13.56
C ASN A 406 2.81 -13.43 -14.19
N ALA A 407 3.85 -13.56 -13.37
CA ALA A 407 5.23 -13.45 -13.80
C ALA A 407 6.11 -14.47 -13.04
N SER A 408 7.32 -14.70 -13.54
CA SER A 408 8.31 -15.55 -12.91
C SER A 408 9.12 -14.74 -11.91
N LEU A 409 8.81 -14.93 -10.62
CA LEU A 409 9.28 -14.11 -9.50
C LEU A 409 10.12 -14.94 -8.52
N GLN A 410 11.15 -14.34 -7.89
CA GLN A 410 11.91 -15.01 -6.82
C GLN A 410 11.54 -14.50 -5.41
N ASN A 411 11.63 -13.20 -5.18
CA ASN A 411 11.31 -12.55 -3.91
C ASN A 411 10.22 -11.51 -4.13
N ILE A 412 9.13 -11.62 -3.38
CA ILE A 412 7.92 -10.84 -3.61
C ILE A 412 7.47 -10.20 -2.30
N GLY A 413 7.34 -8.88 -2.29
CA GLY A 413 6.71 -8.11 -1.23
C GLY A 413 5.56 -7.29 -1.80
N VAL A 414 4.33 -7.51 -1.31
CA VAL A 414 3.16 -6.73 -1.71
C VAL A 414 2.41 -6.24 -0.48
N SER A 415 2.20 -4.93 -0.38
CA SER A 415 1.45 -4.29 0.71
C SER A 415 0.33 -3.41 0.15
N ILE A 416 -0.91 -3.69 0.55
CA ILE A 416 -2.09 -2.94 0.13
C ILE A 416 -2.99 -2.52 1.29
N VAL A 417 -3.57 -1.32 1.22
CA VAL A 417 -4.61 -0.90 2.18
C VAL A 417 -5.98 -1.40 1.74
N ASN A 418 -6.47 -0.99 0.56
CA ASN A 418 -7.79 -1.35 0.04
C ASN A 418 -7.69 -1.96 -1.36
N GLY A 419 -8.00 -3.25 -1.47
CA GLY A 419 -8.00 -3.98 -2.75
C GLY A 419 -7.45 -5.39 -2.62
N ASP A 420 -7.68 -6.19 -3.66
CA ASP A 420 -7.28 -7.59 -3.73
C ASP A 420 -5.85 -7.73 -4.27
N ILE A 421 -5.09 -8.66 -3.70
CA ILE A 421 -3.83 -9.17 -4.24
C ILE A 421 -4.10 -10.49 -4.96
N ARG A 422 -3.70 -10.58 -6.23
CA ARG A 422 -3.81 -11.79 -7.07
C ARG A 422 -2.45 -12.15 -7.63
N LEU A 423 -1.86 -13.24 -7.16
CA LEU A 423 -0.57 -13.73 -7.62
C LEU A 423 -0.73 -15.10 -8.27
N THR A 424 -0.26 -15.24 -9.50
CA THR A 424 -0.21 -16.51 -10.24
C THR A 424 1.24 -16.86 -10.49
N LEU A 425 1.76 -17.81 -9.71
CA LEU A 425 3.14 -18.27 -9.76
C LEU A 425 3.17 -19.58 -10.55
N ASN A 426 3.78 -19.55 -11.74
CA ASN A 426 3.80 -20.68 -12.68
C ASN A 426 5.11 -21.48 -12.64
N GLU A 427 6.18 -20.91 -12.09
CA GLU A 427 7.51 -21.53 -12.02
C GLU A 427 7.95 -21.79 -10.57
N ASP A 428 8.77 -22.83 -10.40
CA ASP A 428 9.35 -23.22 -9.11
C ASP A 428 10.57 -22.37 -8.73
N LYS A 429 10.54 -21.06 -9.02
CA LYS A 429 11.65 -20.10 -8.77
C LYS A 429 11.47 -19.25 -7.50
N VAL A 430 10.29 -19.30 -6.88
CA VAL A 430 9.96 -18.45 -5.73
C VAL A 430 10.73 -18.89 -4.49
N ASN A 431 11.44 -17.96 -3.88
CA ASN A 431 12.16 -18.14 -2.62
C ASN A 431 11.38 -17.56 -1.44
N ARG A 432 10.81 -16.35 -1.60
CA ARG A 432 10.09 -15.65 -0.54
C ARG A 432 8.88 -14.89 -1.09
N LEU A 433 7.76 -14.97 -0.38
CA LEU A 433 6.54 -14.22 -0.66
C LEU A 433 5.98 -13.63 0.64
N ASP A 434 5.94 -12.32 0.73
CA ASP A 434 5.22 -11.56 1.75
C ASP A 434 4.08 -10.78 1.09
N ALA A 435 2.83 -11.12 1.43
CA ALA A 435 1.66 -10.38 0.95
C ALA A 435 0.80 -9.90 2.11
N ASN A 436 0.59 -8.59 2.19
CA ASN A 436 -0.14 -7.92 3.26
C ASN A 436 -1.28 -7.09 2.69
N SER A 437 -2.49 -7.27 3.21
CA SER A 437 -3.66 -6.47 2.87
C SER A 437 -4.38 -5.99 4.14
N ILE A 438 -4.95 -4.79 4.16
CA ILE A 438 -5.84 -4.41 5.26
C ILE A 438 -7.28 -4.83 4.93
N ASN A 439 -7.81 -4.32 3.83
CA ASN A 439 -9.19 -4.50 3.38
C ASN A 439 -9.29 -5.13 2.00
N GLY A 440 -8.77 -6.34 1.86
CA GLY A 440 -8.92 -7.08 0.62
C GLY A 440 -8.42 -8.52 0.71
N ASN A 441 -8.80 -9.28 -0.30
CA ASN A 441 -8.47 -10.69 -0.37
C ASN A 441 -7.06 -10.89 -0.91
N ILE A 442 -6.40 -11.94 -0.43
CA ILE A 442 -5.14 -12.41 -0.98
C ILE A 442 -5.41 -13.73 -1.69
N LYS A 443 -5.14 -13.80 -2.98
CA LYS A 443 -5.37 -14.97 -3.83
C LYS A 443 -4.04 -15.37 -4.44
N VAL A 444 -3.52 -16.54 -4.07
CA VAL A 444 -2.22 -17.02 -4.57
C VAL A 444 -2.39 -18.40 -5.20
N ALA A 445 -1.88 -18.55 -6.42
CA ALA A 445 -1.71 -19.83 -7.08
C ALA A 445 -0.24 -20.22 -7.09
N PHE A 446 0.10 -21.39 -6.54
CA PHE A 446 1.47 -21.90 -6.47
C PHE A 446 1.67 -23.07 -7.44
N PRO A 447 2.85 -23.24 -8.04
CA PRO A 447 3.11 -24.42 -8.84
C PRO A 447 3.12 -25.67 -7.97
N ALA A 448 2.60 -26.78 -8.50
CA ALA A 448 2.41 -27.99 -7.71
C ALA A 448 3.74 -28.61 -7.23
N GLN A 449 4.86 -28.32 -7.91
CA GLN A 449 6.17 -28.90 -7.61
C GLN A 449 7.01 -28.09 -6.61
N LEU A 450 6.69 -26.81 -6.40
CA LEU A 450 7.38 -25.96 -5.42
C LEU A 450 7.13 -26.42 -3.98
N GLY A 451 8.15 -26.60 -3.17
CA GLY A 451 8.01 -26.78 -1.73
C GLY A 451 7.52 -25.49 -1.07
N LEU A 452 6.75 -25.59 0.01
CA LEU A 452 6.22 -24.42 0.71
C LEU A 452 6.45 -24.56 2.21
N GLU A 453 6.90 -23.49 2.86
CA GLU A 453 6.74 -23.24 4.28
C GLU A 453 5.91 -21.97 4.41
N ALA A 454 4.63 -22.11 4.77
CA ALA A 454 3.65 -21.05 4.56
C ALA A 454 2.80 -20.76 5.79
N LYS A 455 2.64 -19.47 6.09
CA LYS A 455 1.82 -18.96 7.16
C LYS A 455 0.80 -17.96 6.60
N ALA A 456 -0.46 -18.33 6.66
CA ALA A 456 -1.59 -17.47 6.30
C ALA A 456 -2.33 -17.03 7.57
N LYS A 457 -2.62 -15.73 7.69
CA LYS A 457 -3.34 -15.16 8.82
C LYS A 457 -4.41 -14.17 8.37
N THR A 458 -5.60 -14.28 8.94
CA THR A 458 -6.64 -13.25 8.81
C THR A 458 -7.36 -13.01 10.13
N ASN A 459 -7.78 -11.78 10.41
CA ASN A 459 -8.51 -11.47 11.64
C ASN A 459 -10.01 -11.68 11.48
N LEU A 460 -10.63 -11.11 10.44
CA LEU A 460 -12.09 -11.11 10.26
C LEU A 460 -12.57 -11.85 9.01
N GLY A 461 -11.64 -12.39 8.19
CA GLY A 461 -11.99 -13.21 7.04
C GLY A 461 -11.73 -14.70 7.25
N SER A 462 -11.69 -15.43 6.15
CA SER A 462 -11.46 -16.88 6.10
C SER A 462 -10.21 -17.27 5.33
N ILE A 463 -9.59 -18.41 5.69
CA ILE A 463 -8.49 -19.02 4.94
C ILE A 463 -9.01 -20.26 4.21
N ASN A 464 -8.99 -20.22 2.88
CA ASN A 464 -9.48 -21.28 2.00
C ASN A 464 -8.33 -21.84 1.17
N SER A 465 -7.93 -23.08 1.44
CA SER A 465 -6.88 -23.76 0.67
C SER A 465 -7.44 -24.89 -0.17
N ARG A 466 -7.02 -24.94 -1.44
CA ARG A 466 -7.22 -26.05 -2.39
C ARG A 466 -5.87 -26.58 -2.91
N LEU A 467 -4.80 -26.37 -2.16
CA LEU A 467 -3.47 -26.90 -2.49
C LEU A 467 -3.46 -28.43 -2.39
N SER A 468 -2.67 -29.09 -3.23
CA SER A 468 -2.37 -30.51 -3.10
C SER A 468 -1.11 -30.76 -2.27
N ASP A 469 -1.01 -31.97 -1.72
CA ASP A 469 0.21 -32.52 -1.09
C ASP A 469 0.84 -31.65 0.01
N TYR A 470 0.03 -31.07 0.89
CA TYR A 470 0.51 -30.27 2.04
C TYR A 470 0.10 -30.84 3.39
N GLU A 471 0.95 -30.60 4.39
CA GLU A 471 0.79 -30.97 5.79
C GLU A 471 0.44 -29.71 6.61
N ILE A 472 -0.57 -29.79 7.49
CA ILE A 472 -0.87 -28.70 8.42
C ILE A 472 0.06 -28.82 9.62
N VAL A 473 0.84 -27.78 9.89
CA VAL A 473 1.73 -27.68 11.05
C VAL A 473 0.98 -27.13 12.26
N ARG A 474 0.21 -26.05 12.04
CA ARG A 474 -0.61 -25.42 13.08
C ARG A 474 -1.82 -24.75 12.44
N GLN A 475 -2.97 -24.93 13.06
CA GLN A 475 -4.20 -24.27 12.64
C GLN A 475 -4.90 -23.64 13.85
N LYS A 476 -5.47 -22.46 13.62
CA LYS A 476 -6.35 -21.76 14.55
C LYS A 476 -7.54 -21.24 13.76
N ASP A 477 -8.73 -21.59 14.19
CA ASP A 477 -9.99 -21.18 13.54
C ASP A 477 -10.90 -20.51 14.59
N GLU A 478 -10.51 -19.30 15.00
CA GLU A 478 -11.34 -18.46 15.85
C GLU A 478 -12.01 -17.37 15.01
N ARG A 479 -13.22 -16.95 15.40
CA ARG A 479 -14.02 -15.92 14.72
C ARG A 479 -13.28 -14.61 14.44
N THR A 480 -12.28 -14.26 15.25
CA THR A 480 -11.53 -13.01 15.16
C THR A 480 -10.04 -13.20 14.92
N ASN A 481 -9.59 -14.44 14.68
CA ASN A 481 -8.18 -14.77 14.46
C ASN A 481 -8.05 -16.16 13.83
N GLN A 482 -7.96 -16.18 12.50
CA GLN A 482 -7.63 -17.37 11.74
C GLN A 482 -6.14 -17.42 11.43
N LEU A 483 -5.54 -18.60 11.61
CA LEU A 483 -4.16 -18.90 11.28
C LEU A 483 -4.08 -20.27 10.64
N LEU A 484 -3.41 -20.37 9.50
CA LEU A 484 -3.04 -21.63 8.87
C LEU A 484 -1.53 -21.60 8.61
N HIS A 485 -0.80 -22.43 9.34
CA HIS A 485 0.61 -22.71 9.09
C HIS A 485 0.71 -24.12 8.52
N PHE A 486 1.27 -24.23 7.32
CA PHE A 486 1.36 -25.47 6.59
C PHE A 486 2.69 -25.60 5.85
N ARG A 487 3.03 -26.84 5.50
CA ARG A 487 4.26 -27.19 4.77
C ARG A 487 3.95 -28.12 3.61
N ARG A 488 4.60 -27.91 2.47
CA ARG A 488 4.64 -28.85 1.34
C ARG A 488 6.09 -29.26 1.11
N ARG A 489 6.41 -30.53 1.29
CA ARG A 489 7.79 -31.06 1.24
C ARG A 489 8.20 -31.35 -0.19
N LYS A 490 8.80 -30.36 -0.86
CA LYS A 490 9.43 -30.49 -2.18
C LYS A 490 10.64 -29.55 -2.26
N ASP A 491 11.52 -29.78 -3.22
CA ASP A 491 12.66 -28.90 -3.49
C ASP A 491 12.52 -28.28 -4.88
N PRO A 492 12.72 -26.96 -5.03
CA PRO A 492 13.08 -25.97 -3.98
C PRO A 492 11.90 -25.63 -3.05
N THR A 493 12.16 -25.05 -1.86
CA THR A 493 11.12 -24.62 -0.90
C THR A 493 11.04 -23.09 -0.78
N ALA A 494 9.84 -22.53 -0.90
CA ALA A 494 9.55 -21.11 -0.69
C ALA A 494 9.07 -20.81 0.74
N GLN A 495 9.48 -19.67 1.30
CA GLN A 495 8.94 -19.09 2.52
C GLN A 495 7.78 -18.14 2.19
N VAL A 496 6.61 -18.35 2.80
CA VAL A 496 5.40 -17.61 2.43
C VAL A 496 4.70 -17.06 3.67
N ASP A 497 4.54 -15.74 3.74
CA ASP A 497 3.78 -15.03 4.76
C ASP A 497 2.63 -14.24 4.11
N LEU A 498 1.39 -14.59 4.45
CA LEU A 498 0.19 -13.95 3.91
C LEU A 498 -0.64 -13.40 5.07
N THR A 499 -0.90 -12.10 5.09
CA THR A 499 -1.69 -11.47 6.15
C THR A 499 -2.77 -10.56 5.58
N THR A 500 -4.02 -10.72 6.03
CA THR A 500 -5.07 -9.75 5.78
C THR A 500 -5.88 -9.42 7.04
N THR A 501 -6.44 -8.22 7.17
CA THR A 501 -7.25 -7.89 8.36
C THR A 501 -8.70 -8.29 8.18
N THR A 502 -9.35 -7.82 7.12
CA THR A 502 -10.79 -8.06 6.88
C THR A 502 -11.08 -8.99 5.71
N GLY A 503 -10.09 -9.25 4.85
CA GLY A 503 -10.28 -10.09 3.67
C GLY A 503 -10.03 -11.57 3.91
N ASN A 504 -10.27 -12.34 2.86
CA ASN A 504 -10.04 -13.78 2.85
C ASN A 504 -8.70 -14.11 2.17
N ILE A 505 -8.11 -15.24 2.54
CA ILE A 505 -6.93 -15.80 1.89
C ILE A 505 -7.37 -17.02 1.09
N TYR A 506 -7.05 -17.06 -0.20
CA TYR A 506 -7.35 -18.17 -1.10
C TYR A 506 -6.06 -18.73 -1.68
N LEU A 507 -5.86 -20.04 -1.50
CA LEU A 507 -4.67 -20.75 -1.97
C LEU A 507 -5.09 -21.86 -2.91
N LYS A 508 -4.38 -22.03 -4.03
CA LYS A 508 -4.60 -23.14 -4.96
C LYS A 508 -3.31 -23.53 -5.68
N ASP A 509 -3.30 -24.68 -6.33
CA ASP A 509 -2.26 -25.00 -7.31
C ASP A 509 -2.48 -24.18 -8.60
N SER A 510 -1.41 -23.73 -9.25
CA SER A 510 -1.46 -23.12 -10.57
C SER A 510 -1.75 -24.17 -11.65
N GLY A 511 -2.38 -23.75 -12.75
CA GLY A 511 -2.82 -24.66 -13.82
C GLY A 511 -4.01 -25.58 -13.48
N LYS A 512 -4.62 -25.45 -12.29
CA LYS A 512 -5.83 -26.17 -11.87
C LYS A 512 -6.98 -25.25 -11.45
#